data_AF-A0A379F403-F1
#
_entry.id   AF-A0A379F403-F1
#
_cell.length_a   1.000
_cell.length_b   1.000
_cell.length_c   1.000
_cell.angle_alpha   90.00
_cell.angle_beta   90.00
_cell.angle_gamma   90.00
#
_symmetry.space_group_name_H-M   'P 1'
#
loop_
_entity.id
_entity.type
_entity.pdbx_description
1 polymer ?
#
loop_
_entity_poly.entity_id
_entity_poly.type
_entity_poly.pdbx_seq_one_letter_code
_entity_poly.pdbx_strand_id
1 'polypeptide(L)'
;MLQVSTYLKIKDNFININEYNGLLKDSFYIEGAIELSIYNTKVIDIGMWDYVDQLWSYLIEGLVKINENKEFKANFPDQPIEIKFQPINDNVLITITANEPQKAFIKKELFIKTMALHAQDFFNKLVTFKGIVLNDYAIDFQNIKNLLKNGNY
;
A
#
# COMPACT_ATOMS: atom_id res chain seq x y z
N MET A 1 3.48 -4.56 -16.53
CA MET A 1 2.47 -3.56 -16.13
C MET A 1 2.25 -3.72 -14.64
N LEU A 2 2.25 -2.64 -13.87
CA LEU A 2 1.92 -2.65 -12.43
C LEU A 2 0.66 -1.81 -12.27
N GLN A 3 -0.33 -2.35 -11.57
CA GLN A 3 -1.62 -1.69 -11.32
C GLN A 3 -1.91 -1.72 -9.83
N VAL A 4 -2.34 -0.59 -9.29
CA VAL A 4 -2.73 -0.44 -7.89
C VAL A 4 -4.05 0.29 -7.81
N SER A 5 -4.93 -0.15 -6.93
CA SER A 5 -6.18 0.54 -6.61
C SER A 5 -6.48 0.38 -5.13
N THR A 6 -7.04 1.42 -4.53
CA THR A 6 -7.41 1.42 -3.11
C THR A 6 -8.91 1.60 -2.97
N TYR A 7 -9.51 0.74 -2.16
CA TYR A 7 -10.94 0.70 -1.91
C TYR A 7 -11.21 0.89 -0.42
N LEU A 8 -12.27 1.61 -0.10
CA LEU A 8 -12.87 1.65 1.23
C LEU A 8 -13.93 0.56 1.32
N LYS A 9 -13.96 -0.17 2.43
CA LYS A 9 -14.99 -1.15 2.74
C LYS A 9 -16.11 -0.46 3.52
N ILE A 10 -17.26 -0.29 2.88
CA ILE A 10 -18.44 0.34 3.43
C ILE A 10 -19.54 -0.72 3.55
N LYS A 11 -19.71 -1.26 4.76
CA LYS A 11 -20.50 -2.46 5.01
C LYS A 11 -19.92 -3.63 4.19
N ASP A 12 -20.70 -4.20 3.27
CA ASP A 12 -20.30 -5.32 2.43
C ASP A 12 -19.80 -4.88 1.04
N ASN A 13 -19.69 -3.58 0.78
CA ASN A 13 -19.27 -3.05 -0.51
C ASN A 13 -17.86 -2.47 -0.46
N PHE A 14 -17.15 -2.60 -1.57
CA PHE A 14 -15.87 -1.93 -1.80
C PHE A 14 -16.05 -0.80 -2.79
N ILE A 15 -15.70 0.42 -2.37
CA ILE A 15 -15.83 1.63 -3.19
C ILE A 15 -14.44 2.21 -3.39
N ASN A 16 -14.06 2.53 -4.63
CA ASN A 16 -12.77 3.16 -4.88
C ASN A 16 -12.68 4.45 -4.06
N ILE A 17 -11.58 4.65 -3.33
CA ILE A 17 -11.48 5.79 -2.40
C ILE A 17 -11.65 7.13 -3.11
N ASN A 18 -11.23 7.24 -4.37
CA ASN A 18 -11.34 8.47 -5.16
C ASN A 18 -12.79 8.80 -5.54
N GLU A 19 -13.65 7.78 -5.61
CA GLU A 19 -15.09 7.91 -5.90
C GLU A 19 -15.93 8.10 -4.64
N TYR A 20 -15.36 7.79 -3.45
CA TYR A 20 -16.05 7.92 -2.19
C TYR A 20 -16.10 9.38 -1.71
N ASN A 21 -17.31 9.85 -1.44
CA ASN A 21 -17.61 11.21 -0.94
C ASN A 21 -18.45 11.19 0.36
N GLY A 22 -18.58 10.01 0.97
CA GLY A 22 -19.32 9.84 2.23
C GLY A 22 -18.47 10.14 3.46
N LEU A 23 -19.02 9.79 4.63
CA LEU A 23 -18.32 9.89 5.92
C LEU A 23 -17.65 8.56 6.25
N LEU A 24 -16.48 8.61 6.89
CA LEU A 24 -15.89 7.42 7.50
C LEU A 24 -16.65 7.10 8.80
N LYS A 25 -16.94 5.82 9.02
CA LYS A 25 -17.61 5.35 10.24
C LYS A 25 -16.67 5.45 11.45
N ASP A 26 -15.41 5.10 11.23
CA ASP A 26 -14.33 5.15 12.20
C ASP A 26 -13.09 5.72 11.48
N SER A 27 -12.46 6.73 12.07
CA SER A 27 -11.27 7.38 11.52
C SER A 27 -9.96 6.75 12.00
N PHE A 28 -10.01 5.83 12.97
CA PHE A 28 -8.87 5.10 13.51
C PHE A 28 -8.74 3.68 12.93
N TYR A 29 -9.87 3.10 12.51
CA TYR A 29 -9.96 1.75 11.95
C TYR A 29 -10.66 1.78 10.60
N ILE A 30 -9.92 2.18 9.56
CA ILE A 30 -10.47 2.41 8.24
C ILE A 30 -10.42 1.11 7.44
N GLU A 31 -11.53 0.36 7.46
CA GLU A 31 -11.63 -0.86 6.66
C GLU A 31 -11.54 -0.56 5.16
N GLY A 32 -10.76 -1.35 4.43
CA GLY A 32 -10.58 -1.22 3.00
C GLY A 32 -9.64 -2.26 2.43
N ALA A 33 -9.32 -2.16 1.14
CA ALA A 33 -8.42 -3.09 0.47
C ALA A 33 -7.51 -2.36 -0.51
N ILE A 34 -6.33 -2.93 -0.71
CA ILE A 34 -5.41 -2.54 -1.77
C ILE A 34 -5.42 -3.68 -2.79
N GLU A 35 -5.87 -3.43 -4.01
CA GLU A 35 -5.61 -4.37 -5.10
C GLU A 35 -4.28 -4.05 -5.76
N LEU A 36 -3.39 -5.03 -5.82
CA LEU A 36 -2.08 -4.91 -6.45
C LEU A 36 -1.93 -6.03 -7.48
N SER A 37 -1.78 -5.65 -8.74
CA SER A 37 -1.46 -6.58 -9.82
C SER A 37 -0.12 -6.24 -10.47
N ILE A 38 0.72 -7.26 -10.61
CA ILE A 38 2.05 -7.16 -11.21
C ILE A 38 2.12 -8.14 -12.38
N TYR A 39 2.24 -7.59 -13.59
CA TYR A 39 2.03 -8.31 -14.85
C TYR A 39 0.66 -9.01 -14.85
N ASN A 40 0.65 -10.34 -14.87
CA ASN A 40 -0.58 -11.15 -14.90
C ASN A 40 -0.88 -11.78 -13.53
N THR A 41 -0.19 -11.37 -12.47
CA THR A 41 -0.39 -11.90 -11.11
C THR A 41 -1.11 -10.86 -10.27
N LYS A 42 -2.29 -11.21 -9.76
CA LYS A 42 -2.97 -10.45 -8.70
C LYS A 42 -2.30 -10.83 -7.37
N VAL A 43 -1.44 -9.96 -6.88
CA VAL A 43 -0.59 -10.21 -5.71
C VAL A 43 -1.37 -9.95 -4.42
N ILE A 44 -2.13 -8.86 -4.39
CA ILE A 44 -3.09 -8.55 -3.34
C ILE A 44 -4.45 -8.39 -4.03
N ASP A 45 -5.45 -9.14 -3.56
CA ASP A 45 -6.82 -9.03 -4.05
C ASP A 45 -7.73 -8.31 -3.06
N ILE A 46 -8.90 -7.90 -3.54
CA ILE A 46 -9.86 -7.12 -2.74
C ILE A 46 -10.40 -7.88 -1.52
N GLY A 47 -10.33 -9.21 -1.52
CA GLY A 47 -10.72 -10.07 -0.40
C GLY A 47 -9.71 -10.04 0.75
N MET A 48 -8.47 -9.61 0.49
CA MET A 48 -7.42 -9.35 1.50
C MET A 48 -7.61 -7.96 2.14
N TRP A 49 -8.84 -7.59 2.49
CA TRP A 49 -9.17 -6.30 3.09
C TRP A 49 -8.70 -6.20 4.54
N ASP A 50 -8.33 -5.02 5.00
CA ASP A 50 -7.82 -4.78 6.35
C ASP A 50 -7.99 -3.29 6.73
N TYR A 51 -7.35 -2.81 7.79
CA TYR A 51 -7.19 -1.39 8.07
C TYR A 51 -6.27 -0.76 7.02
N VAL A 52 -6.88 -0.17 6.00
CA VAL A 52 -6.22 0.15 4.73
C VAL A 52 -5.23 1.31 4.87
N ASP A 53 -5.49 2.23 5.79
CA ASP A 53 -4.58 3.32 6.15
C ASP A 53 -3.30 2.80 6.78
N GLN A 54 -3.43 1.91 7.77
CA GLN A 54 -2.29 1.29 8.44
C GLN A 54 -1.51 0.36 7.50
N LEU A 55 -2.22 -0.38 6.66
CA LEU A 55 -1.61 -1.23 5.64
C LEU A 55 -0.78 -0.38 4.66
N TRP A 56 -1.28 0.77 4.20
CA TRP A 56 -0.49 1.69 3.38
C TRP A 56 0.77 2.20 4.10
N SER A 57 0.69 2.54 5.39
CA SER A 57 1.87 2.93 6.17
C SER A 57 2.91 1.80 6.24
N TYR A 58 2.49 0.54 6.42
CA TYR A 58 3.40 -0.61 6.39
C TYR A 58 4.04 -0.79 5.01
N LEU A 59 3.26 -0.65 3.93
CA LEU A 59 3.80 -0.73 2.57
C LEU A 59 4.85 0.35 2.33
N ILE A 60 4.61 1.59 2.76
CA ILE A 60 5.57 2.70 2.62
C ILE A 60 6.86 2.39 3.37
N GLU A 61 6.78 1.89 4.61
CA GLU A 61 7.98 1.45 5.32
C GLU A 61 8.74 0.40 4.50
N GLY A 62 8.02 -0.58 3.94
CA GLY A 62 8.59 -1.57 3.05
C GLY A 62 9.30 -0.96 1.84
N LEU A 63 8.72 0.06 1.20
CA LEU A 63 9.34 0.80 0.10
C LEU A 63 10.64 1.48 0.54
N VAL A 64 10.65 2.09 1.73
CA VAL A 64 11.86 2.71 2.31
C VAL A 64 12.96 1.65 2.51
N LYS A 65 12.63 0.50 3.12
CA LYS A 65 13.61 -0.58 3.35
C LYS A 65 14.22 -1.08 2.04
N ILE A 66 13.41 -1.37 1.03
CA ILE A 66 13.95 -1.89 -0.24
C ILE A 66 14.73 -0.83 -1.02
N ASN A 67 14.40 0.46 -0.87
CA ASN A 67 15.21 1.55 -1.43
C ASN A 67 16.62 1.57 -0.80
N GLU A 68 16.73 1.16 0.46
CA GLU A 68 18.00 0.96 1.18
C GLU A 68 18.64 -0.42 0.94
N ASN A 69 18.11 -1.22 0.00
CA ASN A 69 18.50 -2.62 -0.24
C ASN A 69 18.34 -3.55 0.98
N LYS A 70 17.39 -3.27 1.86
CA LYS A 70 17.04 -4.12 3.01
C LYS A 70 15.77 -4.90 2.74
N GLU A 71 15.68 -6.11 3.28
CA GLU A 71 14.43 -6.87 3.29
C GLU A 71 13.39 -6.20 4.19
N PHE A 72 12.12 -6.36 3.81
CA PHE A 72 10.97 -5.97 4.61
C PHE A 72 10.03 -7.16 4.77
N LYS A 73 9.44 -7.29 5.97
CA LYS A 73 8.42 -8.27 6.28
C LYS A 73 7.48 -7.71 7.34
N ALA A 74 6.18 -7.86 7.12
CA ALA A 74 5.14 -7.48 8.06
C ALA A 74 3.90 -8.37 7.87
N ASN A 75 3.06 -8.44 8.90
CA ASN A 75 1.70 -8.93 8.73
C ASN A 75 0.77 -7.78 8.35
N PHE A 76 -0.35 -8.10 7.72
CA PHE A 76 -1.46 -7.18 7.60
C PHE A 76 -1.96 -6.81 9.02
N PRO A 77 -2.53 -5.61 9.20
CA PRO A 77 -2.86 -5.11 10.54
C PRO A 77 -3.80 -6.02 11.36
N ASP A 78 -4.83 -6.59 10.75
CA ASP A 78 -5.87 -7.39 11.41
C ASP A 78 -5.97 -8.83 10.88
N GLN A 79 -5.46 -9.10 9.67
CA GLN A 79 -5.47 -10.42 9.07
C GLN A 79 -4.14 -11.18 9.20
N PRO A 80 -4.16 -12.53 9.28
CA PRO A 80 -2.95 -13.36 9.29
C PRO A 80 -2.34 -13.51 7.88
N ILE A 81 -2.21 -12.40 7.16
CA ILE A 81 -1.60 -12.31 5.83
C ILE A 81 -0.22 -11.67 6.00
N GLU A 82 0.83 -12.34 5.53
CA GLU A 82 2.17 -11.79 5.58
C GLU A 82 2.57 -11.20 4.23
N ILE A 83 3.19 -10.02 4.25
CA ILE A 83 3.87 -9.44 3.10
C ILE A 83 5.38 -9.45 3.30
N LYS A 84 6.11 -9.84 2.27
CA LYS A 84 7.58 -9.77 2.22
C LYS A 84 8.04 -9.07 0.95
N PHE A 85 8.95 -8.11 1.10
CA PHE A 85 9.73 -7.55 0.00
C PHE A 85 11.21 -7.94 0.16
N GLN A 86 11.77 -8.57 -0.87
CA GLN A 86 13.15 -9.00 -0.88
C GLN A 86 13.87 -8.38 -2.10
N PRO A 87 14.75 -7.38 -1.90
CA PRO A 87 15.52 -6.81 -3.00
C PRO A 87 16.53 -7.85 -3.53
N ILE A 88 16.58 -8.02 -4.85
CA ILE A 88 17.50 -8.91 -5.55
C ILE A 88 18.08 -8.13 -6.72
N ASN A 89 19.31 -7.64 -6.56
CA ASN A 89 19.95 -6.70 -7.49
C ASN A 89 19.04 -5.47 -7.74
N ASP A 90 18.74 -5.17 -9.01
CA ASP A 90 17.85 -4.06 -9.41
C ASP A 90 16.35 -4.42 -9.37
N ASN A 91 16.02 -5.61 -8.89
CA ASN A 91 14.65 -6.11 -8.80
C ASN A 91 14.24 -6.30 -7.34
N VAL A 92 12.96 -6.57 -7.14
CA VAL A 92 12.39 -6.96 -5.86
C VAL A 92 11.47 -8.14 -6.08
N LEU A 93 11.59 -9.15 -5.21
CA LEU A 93 10.63 -10.24 -5.07
C LEU A 93 9.61 -9.85 -4.01
N ILE A 94 8.35 -9.82 -4.40
CA ILE A 94 7.21 -9.57 -3.54
C ILE A 94 6.54 -10.91 -3.27
N THR A 95 6.30 -11.23 -2.01
CA THR A 95 5.59 -12.44 -1.59
C THR A 95 4.44 -12.03 -0.67
N ILE A 96 3.26 -12.55 -0.96
CA ILE A 96 2.10 -12.51 -0.08
C ILE A 96 1.82 -13.93 0.37
N THR A 97 1.90 -14.18 1.68
CA THR A 97 1.59 -15.48 2.27
C THR A 97 0.23 -15.37 2.95
N ALA A 98 -0.77 -15.92 2.28
CA ALA A 98 -2.13 -16.11 2.77
C ALA A 98 -2.52 -17.60 2.59
N ASN A 99 -3.80 -17.91 2.43
CA ASN A 99 -4.25 -19.26 2.08
C ASN A 99 -3.56 -19.79 0.81
N GLU A 100 -3.48 -18.95 -0.22
CA GLU A 100 -2.75 -19.24 -1.46
C GLU A 100 -1.61 -18.23 -1.62
N PRO A 101 -0.34 -18.67 -1.48
CA PRO A 101 0.79 -17.75 -1.59
C PRO A 101 0.93 -17.17 -3.00
N GLN A 102 1.01 -15.85 -3.10
CA GLN A 102 1.25 -15.13 -4.35
C GLN A 102 2.66 -14.57 -4.37
N LYS A 103 3.28 -14.57 -5.56
CA LYS A 103 4.63 -14.02 -5.75
C LYS A 103 4.72 -13.23 -7.04
N ALA A 104 5.45 -12.12 -7.00
CA ALA A 104 5.76 -11.34 -8.19
C ALA A 104 7.18 -10.80 -8.14
N PHE A 105 7.82 -10.73 -9.31
CA PHE A 105 9.17 -10.22 -9.47
C PHE A 105 9.15 -9.05 -10.44
N ILE A 106 9.69 -7.89 -10.02
CA ILE A 106 9.62 -6.65 -10.79
C ILE A 106 10.84 -5.78 -10.54
N LYS A 107 11.13 -4.88 -11.48
CA LYS A 107 12.12 -3.82 -11.29
C LYS A 107 11.81 -3.01 -10.03
N LYS A 108 12.77 -2.97 -9.12
CA LYS A 108 12.66 -2.38 -7.78
C LYS A 108 12.26 -0.92 -7.86
N GLU A 109 12.90 -0.19 -8.77
CA GLU A 109 12.62 1.22 -9.00
C GLU A 109 11.18 1.46 -9.48
N LEU A 110 10.72 0.69 -10.48
CA LEU A 110 9.35 0.80 -10.99
C LEU A 110 8.34 0.52 -9.87
N PHE A 111 8.60 -0.50 -9.06
CA PHE A 111 7.76 -0.83 -7.90
C PHE A 111 7.71 0.31 -6.89
N ILE A 112 8.87 0.81 -6.44
CA ILE A 112 8.95 1.91 -5.47
C ILE A 112 8.22 3.14 -5.98
N LYS A 113 8.51 3.58 -7.21
CA LYS A 113 7.95 4.80 -7.77
C LYS A 113 6.44 4.70 -7.92
N THR A 114 5.92 3.61 -8.50
CA THR A 114 4.48 3.48 -8.72
C THR A 114 3.73 3.31 -7.40
N MET A 115 4.22 2.48 -6.48
CA MET A 115 3.58 2.32 -5.17
C MET A 115 3.58 3.62 -4.36
N ALA A 116 4.68 4.39 -4.38
CA ALA A 116 4.77 5.67 -3.68
C ALA A 116 3.83 6.74 -4.26
N LEU A 117 3.62 6.76 -5.58
CA LEU A 117 2.62 7.64 -6.22
C LEU A 117 1.20 7.28 -5.78
N HIS A 118 0.83 6.00 -5.79
CA HIS A 118 -0.48 5.57 -5.33
C HIS A 118 -0.70 5.78 -3.83
N ALA A 119 0.34 5.61 -3.02
CA ALA A 119 0.31 5.95 -1.61
C ALA A 119 0.06 7.45 -1.41
N GLN A 120 0.73 8.30 -2.19
CA GLN A 120 0.50 9.75 -2.18
C GLN A 120 -0.95 10.10 -2.51
N ASP A 121 -1.49 9.53 -3.58
CA ASP A 121 -2.88 9.76 -3.98
C ASP A 121 -3.87 9.31 -2.90
N PHE A 122 -3.63 8.13 -2.31
CA PHE A 122 -4.43 7.61 -1.20
C PHE A 122 -4.42 8.56 0.00
N PHE A 123 -3.25 8.94 0.51
CA PHE A 123 -3.17 9.79 1.70
C PHE A 123 -3.68 11.20 1.44
N ASN A 124 -3.44 11.76 0.25
CA ASN A 124 -4.00 13.05 -0.16
C ASN A 124 -5.53 13.01 -0.16
N LYS A 125 -6.14 11.94 -0.64
CA LYS A 125 -7.60 11.76 -0.58
C LYS A 125 -8.06 11.50 0.85
N LEU A 126 -7.36 10.66 1.61
CA LEU A 126 -7.72 10.28 2.97
C LEU A 126 -7.86 11.50 3.89
N VAL A 127 -6.90 12.42 3.86
CA VAL A 127 -6.91 13.61 4.73
C VAL A 127 -8.02 14.62 4.40
N THR A 128 -8.79 14.41 3.32
CA THR A 128 -9.99 15.19 3.03
C THR A 128 -11.21 14.74 3.82
N PHE A 129 -11.19 13.52 4.39
CA PHE A 129 -12.31 13.02 5.19
C PHE A 129 -12.35 13.67 6.57
N LYS A 130 -13.56 13.99 7.03
CA LYS A 130 -13.79 14.53 8.37
C LYS A 130 -13.33 13.51 9.43
N GLY A 131 -12.58 13.99 10.42
CA GLY A 131 -12.08 13.19 11.53
C GLY A 131 -10.65 12.66 11.34
N ILE A 132 -10.09 12.80 10.13
CA ILE A 132 -8.70 12.46 9.87
C ILE A 132 -7.78 13.58 10.35
N VAL A 133 -6.76 13.23 11.14
CA VAL A 133 -5.75 14.15 11.63
C VAL A 133 -4.48 13.99 10.78
N LEU A 134 -4.13 15.03 10.03
CA LEU A 134 -2.98 15.01 9.11
C LEU A 134 -1.67 14.58 9.78
N ASN A 135 -1.47 15.00 11.04
CA ASN A 135 -0.25 14.71 11.78
C ASN A 135 -0.03 13.22 12.05
N ASP A 136 -1.09 12.42 12.06
CA ASP A 136 -0.99 10.97 12.27
C ASP A 136 -0.23 10.28 11.13
N TYR A 137 -0.23 10.90 9.93
CA TYR A 137 0.41 10.39 8.72
C TYR A 137 1.64 11.22 8.31
N ALA A 138 2.16 12.08 9.18
CA ALA A 138 3.26 12.99 8.83
C ALA A 138 4.53 12.25 8.37
N ILE A 139 4.83 11.11 9.01
CA ILE A 139 5.97 10.24 8.64
C ILE A 139 5.74 9.62 7.26
N ASP A 140 4.52 9.17 6.95
CA ASP A 140 4.16 8.60 5.65
C ASP A 140 4.36 9.61 4.53
N PHE A 141 3.85 10.84 4.70
CA PHE A 141 4.07 11.93 3.75
C PHE A 141 5.56 12.24 3.54
N GLN A 142 6.35 12.24 4.62
CA GLN A 142 7.79 12.47 4.53
C GLN A 142 8.49 11.35 3.76
N ASN A 143 8.17 10.09 4.06
CA ASN A 143 8.73 8.91 3.40
C ASN A 143 8.39 8.90 1.91
N ILE A 144 7.11 9.10 1.55
CA ILE A 144 6.65 9.22 0.17
C ILE A 144 7.45 10.32 -0.56
N LYS A 145 7.58 11.50 0.04
CA LYS A 145 8.31 12.62 -0.56
C LYS A 145 9.77 12.27 -0.81
N ASN A 146 10.42 11.55 0.11
CA ASN A 146 11.82 11.14 -0.04
C ASN A 146 11.97 10.08 -1.16
N LEU A 147 11.08 9.09 -1.20
CA LEU A 147 11.06 8.05 -2.24
C LEU A 147 10.90 8.66 -3.64
N LEU A 148 10.03 9.66 -3.79
CA LEU A 148 9.78 10.31 -5.08
C LEU A 148 10.87 11.31 -5.49
N LYS A 149 11.61 11.90 -4.54
CA LYS A 149 12.72 12.82 -4.82
C LYS A 149 14.00 12.13 -5.27
N ASN A 150 14.26 10.94 -4.76
CA ASN A 150 15.50 10.21 -5.02
C ASN A 150 15.50 9.49 -6.39
N GLY A 151 14.42 9.60 -7.17
CA GLY A 151 14.32 9.05 -8.53
C GLY A 151 14.96 9.93 -9.62
N ASN A 152 16.10 10.58 -9.33
CA ASN A 152 16.85 11.31 -10.35
C ASN A 152 17.76 10.33 -11.10
N TYR A 153 17.37 10.08 -12.35
CA TYR A 153 18.07 9.27 -13.36
C TYR A 153 19.28 9.99 -13.92
#